data_AF-A0A1Q9VQW3-F1
#
_entry.id   AF-A0A1Q9VQW3-F1
#
_cell.length_a   1.000
_cell.length_b   1.000
_cell.length_c   1.000
_cell.angle_alpha   90.00
_cell.angle_beta   90.00
_cell.angle_gamma   90.00
#
_symmetry.space_group_name_H-M   'P 1'
#
loop_
_entity.id
_entity.type
_entity.pdbx_description
1 polymer ?
#
loop_
_entity_poly.entity_id
_entity_poly.type
_entity_poly.pdbx_seq_one_letter_code
_entity_poly.pdbx_strand_id
1 'polypeptide(L)'
;MTTGPEWVTRRLEVTARGVGWARHLELVREPDGAWRARAEETGTPPDGLAAPGVEAPDALDGALDCDVALCPVTNTMPIRRLGLLGDGAPAGETALVMAWVDVPSLRVLRSDQLYAARSPLDPGTGRAVVTYTSATRDFTADLTVDRDGLVLDYPQLARRV
;
A
#
# COMPACT_ATOMS: atom_id res chain seq x y z
N MET A 1 4.96 6.42 8.88
CA MET A 1 5.56 5.48 7.91
C MET A 1 6.92 5.98 7.50
N THR A 2 7.89 5.09 7.29
CA THR A 2 9.22 5.41 6.77
C THR A 2 9.64 4.43 5.68
N THR A 3 10.34 4.91 4.66
CA THR A 3 10.91 4.13 3.57
C THR A 3 12.45 4.14 3.65
N GLY A 4 13.08 3.13 3.08
CA GLY A 4 14.53 3.02 2.90
C GLY A 4 14.97 3.32 1.47
N PRO A 5 16.16 2.84 1.06
CA PRO A 5 16.59 2.86 -0.33
C PRO A 5 15.54 2.25 -1.26
N GLU A 6 15.49 2.76 -2.50
CA GLU A 6 14.55 2.32 -3.53
C GLU A 6 13.07 2.39 -3.12
N TRP A 7 12.73 3.25 -2.14
CA TRP A 7 11.36 3.41 -1.62
C TRP A 7 10.77 2.19 -0.90
N VAL A 8 11.58 1.16 -0.60
CA VAL A 8 11.12 -0.02 0.13
C VAL A 8 10.66 0.38 1.53
N THR A 9 9.48 -0.06 1.93
CA THR A 9 8.94 0.24 3.27
C THR A 9 9.84 -0.34 4.36
N ARG A 10 10.13 0.47 5.39
CA ARG A 10 10.86 0.04 6.60
C ARG A 10 9.96 -0.09 7.81
N ARG A 11 9.04 0.86 7.97
CA ARG A 11 8.16 0.92 9.14
C ARG A 11 6.83 1.55 8.79
N LEU A 12 5.76 0.96 9.29
CA LEU A 12 4.42 1.54 9.32
C LEU A 12 3.91 1.53 10.75
N GLU A 13 3.29 2.63 11.16
CA GLU A 13 2.52 2.72 12.40
C GLU A 13 1.12 3.22 12.04
N VAL A 14 0.10 2.52 12.48
CA VAL A 14 -1.31 2.86 12.24
C VAL A 14 -2.09 2.69 13.53
N THR A 15 -3.00 3.63 13.79
CA THR A 15 -3.98 3.52 14.87
C THR A 15 -5.38 3.66 14.31
N ALA A 16 -6.23 2.67 14.59
CA ALA A 16 -7.67 2.71 14.32
C ALA A 16 -8.39 3.01 15.64
N ARG A 17 -9.36 3.92 15.62
CA ARG A 17 -10.19 4.25 16.77
C ARG A 17 -11.66 4.16 16.39
N GLY A 18 -12.45 3.57 17.26
CA GLY A 18 -13.91 3.59 17.19
C GLY A 18 -14.52 3.94 18.55
N VAL A 19 -15.84 3.86 18.64
CA VAL A 19 -16.55 4.17 19.88
C VAL A 19 -16.18 3.12 20.94
N GLY A 20 -15.45 3.54 21.99
CA GLY A 20 -15.11 2.68 23.12
C GLY A 20 -13.97 1.68 22.87
N TRP A 21 -13.24 1.80 21.75
CA TRP A 21 -12.11 0.92 21.44
C TRP A 21 -11.04 1.59 20.58
N ALA A 22 -9.82 1.08 20.67
CA ALA A 22 -8.72 1.46 19.78
C ALA A 22 -7.78 0.29 19.54
N ARG A 23 -7.19 0.25 18.34
CA ARG A 23 -6.11 -0.66 17.97
C ARG A 23 -4.91 0.12 17.47
N HIS A 24 -3.72 -0.33 17.83
CA HIS A 24 -2.46 0.16 17.28
C HIS A 24 -1.71 -1.00 16.63
N LEU A 25 -1.10 -0.74 15.48
CA LEU A 25 -0.27 -1.68 14.75
C LEU A 25 1.05 -1.00 14.39
N GLU A 26 2.14 -1.65 14.77
CA GLU A 26 3.50 -1.37 14.34
C GLU A 26 3.95 -2.52 13.41
N LEU A 27 4.23 -2.20 12.15
CA LEU A 27 4.86 -3.11 11.20
C LEU A 27 6.29 -2.66 10.90
N VAL A 28 7.24 -3.59 11.00
CA VAL A 28 8.64 -3.36 10.68
C VAL A 28 9.11 -4.41 9.68
N ARG A 29 9.71 -3.94 8.58
CA ARG A 29 10.39 -4.81 7.62
C ARG A 29 11.86 -4.91 8.00
N GLU A 30 12.27 -6.12 8.38
CA GLU A 30 13.63 -6.42 8.80
C GLU A 30 14.63 -6.40 7.63
N PRO A 31 15.94 -6.29 7.90
CA PRO A 31 16.96 -6.31 6.86
C PRO A 31 16.96 -7.58 5.99
N ASP A 32 16.56 -8.72 6.55
CA ASP A 32 16.42 -10.00 5.83
C ASP A 32 15.14 -10.07 4.97
N GLY A 33 14.26 -9.07 5.10
CA GLY A 33 13.01 -8.97 4.36
C GLY A 33 11.78 -9.53 5.08
N ALA A 34 11.95 -10.14 6.26
CA ALA A 34 10.84 -10.59 7.07
C ALA A 34 10.05 -9.40 7.63
N TRP A 35 8.77 -9.62 7.91
CA TRP A 35 7.89 -8.62 8.54
C TRP A 35 7.61 -9.00 10.00
N ARG A 36 7.87 -8.07 10.91
CA ARG A 36 7.42 -8.16 12.31
C ARG A 36 6.21 -7.25 12.50
N ALA A 37 5.17 -7.79 13.15
CA ALA A 37 4.02 -7.03 13.61
C ALA A 37 3.97 -7.00 15.14
N ARG A 38 3.73 -5.81 15.71
CA ARG A 38 3.25 -5.66 17.10
C ARG A 38 1.89 -4.98 17.04
N ALA A 39 0.90 -5.59 17.64
CA ALA A 39 -0.44 -5.04 17.73
C ALA A 39 -0.87 -4.90 19.19
N GLU A 40 -1.59 -3.82 19.47
CA GLU A 40 -2.21 -3.55 20.77
C GLU A 40 -3.69 -3.26 20.55
N GLU A 41 -4.54 -3.75 21.46
CA GLU A 41 -5.97 -3.51 21.47
C GLU A 41 -6.42 -3.03 22.85
N THR A 42 -7.31 -2.04 22.87
CA THR A 42 -7.92 -1.51 24.09
C THR A 42 -9.41 -1.34 23.90
N GLY A 43 -10.18 -1.56 24.97
CA GLY A 43 -11.64 -1.45 24.95
C GLY A 43 -12.33 -2.65 24.30
N THR A 44 -13.55 -2.43 23.78
CA THR A 44 -14.37 -3.50 23.20
C THR A 44 -14.62 -3.22 21.72
N PRO A 45 -13.88 -3.88 20.80
CA PRO A 45 -14.15 -3.74 19.37
C PRO A 45 -15.53 -4.34 19.01
N PRO A 46 -16.10 -3.98 17.84
CA PRO A 46 -17.32 -4.59 17.35
C PRO A 46 -17.17 -6.10 17.13
N ASP A 47 -18.26 -6.84 17.32
CA ASP A 47 -18.31 -8.27 17.02
C ASP A 47 -17.94 -8.54 15.56
N GLY A 48 -17.18 -9.62 15.35
CA GLY A 48 -16.75 -10.05 14.02
C GLY A 48 -15.58 -9.26 13.43
N LEU A 49 -15.05 -8.25 14.12
CA LEU A 49 -13.85 -7.56 13.67
C LEU A 49 -12.61 -8.46 13.86
N ALA A 50 -11.99 -8.88 12.76
CA ALA A 50 -10.81 -9.75 12.77
C ALA A 50 -9.70 -9.20 13.68
N ALA A 51 -8.94 -10.06 14.36
CA ALA A 51 -7.86 -9.63 15.26
C ALA A 51 -6.77 -8.83 14.50
N PRO A 52 -6.15 -7.81 15.14
CA PRO A 52 -5.08 -7.04 14.51
C PRO A 52 -3.77 -7.84 14.43
N GLY A 53 -2.86 -7.39 13.57
CA GLY A 53 -1.56 -8.03 13.36
C GLY A 53 -1.58 -9.05 12.23
N VAL A 54 -0.54 -9.88 12.19
CA VAL A 54 -0.35 -10.92 11.16
C VAL A 54 -0.43 -12.29 11.82
N GLU A 55 -1.26 -13.18 11.27
CA GLU A 55 -1.44 -14.54 11.81
C GLU A 55 -0.24 -15.44 11.45
N ALA A 56 0.22 -15.37 10.20
CA ALA A 56 1.38 -16.10 9.70
C ALA A 56 2.36 -15.11 9.03
N PRO A 57 3.39 -14.62 9.74
CA PRO A 57 4.37 -13.67 9.20
C PRO A 57 4.99 -14.11 7.86
N ASP A 58 5.30 -15.40 7.73
CA ASP A 58 5.90 -16.01 6.53
C ASP A 58 4.99 -15.91 5.29
N ALA A 59 3.67 -15.70 5.47
CA ALA A 59 2.77 -15.45 4.35
C ALA A 59 3.07 -14.12 3.63
N LEU A 60 3.79 -13.20 4.30
CA LEU A 60 4.24 -11.92 3.76
C LEU A 60 5.58 -12.02 3.03
N ASP A 61 6.15 -13.22 2.85
CA ASP A 61 7.40 -13.39 2.13
C ASP A 61 7.36 -12.78 0.73
N GLY A 62 8.41 -12.01 0.42
CA GLY A 62 8.52 -11.23 -0.81
C GLY A 62 7.82 -9.87 -0.77
N ALA A 63 7.08 -9.54 0.30
CA ALA A 63 6.48 -8.22 0.43
C ALA A 63 7.55 -7.14 0.63
N LEU A 64 7.61 -6.19 -0.30
CA LEU A 64 8.53 -5.06 -0.22
C LEU A 64 7.90 -3.88 0.52
N ASP A 65 6.60 -3.68 0.33
CA ASP A 65 5.90 -2.50 0.80
C ASP A 65 4.68 -2.86 1.66
N CYS A 66 4.32 -1.96 2.57
CA CYS A 66 3.01 -2.02 3.21
C CYS A 66 1.96 -1.33 2.32
N ASP A 67 0.72 -1.77 2.40
CA ASP A 67 -0.40 -1.10 1.74
C ASP A 67 -1.56 -0.94 2.72
N VAL A 68 -2.03 0.28 2.96
CA VAL A 68 -3.12 0.51 3.91
C VAL A 68 -4.42 0.61 3.12
N ALA A 69 -5.40 -0.21 3.49
CA ALA A 69 -6.72 -0.18 2.89
C ALA A 69 -7.30 1.25 2.87
N LEU A 70 -7.85 1.64 1.71
CA LEU A 70 -8.42 2.97 1.47
C LEU A 70 -7.40 4.13 1.56
N CYS A 71 -6.09 3.84 1.54
CA CYS A 71 -5.03 4.86 1.54
C CYS A 71 -4.40 4.98 0.15
N PRO A 72 -4.61 6.09 -0.58
CA PRO A 72 -3.99 6.24 -1.89
C PRO A 72 -2.47 6.48 -1.82
N VAL A 73 -1.94 6.93 -0.67
CA VAL A 73 -0.53 7.31 -0.51
C VAL A 73 0.42 6.12 -0.65
N THR A 74 0.02 4.91 -0.23
CA THR A 74 0.86 3.71 -0.27
C THR A 74 1.21 3.26 -1.70
N ASN A 75 0.46 3.70 -2.71
CA ASN A 75 0.78 3.45 -4.13
C ASN A 75 2.06 4.16 -4.60
N THR A 76 2.50 5.22 -3.90
CA THR A 76 3.67 6.00 -4.33
C THR A 76 4.98 5.19 -4.29
N MET A 77 5.13 4.25 -3.35
CA MET A 77 6.36 3.47 -3.18
C MET A 77 6.64 2.60 -4.41
N PRO A 78 5.72 1.72 -4.84
CA PRO A 78 5.94 0.92 -6.05
C PRO A 78 6.05 1.78 -7.31
N ILE A 79 5.27 2.85 -7.44
CA ILE A 79 5.34 3.77 -8.59
C ILE A 79 6.73 4.37 -8.75
N ARG A 80 7.31 4.85 -7.65
CA ARG A 80 8.65 5.44 -7.63
C ARG A 80 9.75 4.41 -7.83
N ARG A 81 9.65 3.27 -7.13
CA ARG A 81 10.63 2.18 -7.22
C ARG A 81 10.73 1.62 -8.64
N LEU A 82 9.61 1.50 -9.35
CA LEU A 82 9.55 0.99 -10.72
C LEU A 82 9.80 2.06 -11.80
N GLY A 83 9.91 3.34 -11.42
CA GLY A 83 10.14 4.43 -12.39
C GLY A 83 8.99 4.62 -13.40
N LEU A 84 7.74 4.34 -13.01
CA LEU A 84 6.59 4.27 -13.93
C LEU A 84 6.20 5.58 -14.62
N LEU A 85 6.82 6.69 -14.23
CA LEU A 85 6.51 8.02 -14.75
C LEU A 85 7.40 8.42 -15.93
N GLY A 86 8.49 7.68 -16.18
CA GLY A 86 9.49 8.03 -17.19
C GLY A 86 9.51 7.11 -18.40
N ASP A 87 10.30 7.49 -19.41
CA ASP A 87 10.43 6.76 -20.69
C ASP A 87 11.07 5.38 -20.56
N GLY A 88 11.73 5.10 -19.43
CA GLY A 88 12.35 3.81 -19.11
C GLY A 88 11.45 2.86 -18.32
N ALA A 89 10.16 3.13 -18.18
CA ALA A 89 9.25 2.26 -17.46
C ALA A 89 9.18 0.86 -18.10
N PRO A 90 8.96 -0.21 -17.30
CA PRO A 90 8.74 -1.55 -17.84
C PRO A 90 7.61 -1.57 -18.87
N ALA A 91 7.78 -2.31 -19.97
CA ALA A 91 6.83 -2.36 -21.08
C ALA A 91 5.49 -3.06 -20.76
N GLY A 92 5.35 -3.64 -19.56
CA GLY A 92 4.17 -4.38 -19.15
C GLY A 92 3.97 -4.35 -17.64
N GLU A 93 3.03 -5.18 -17.17
CA GLU A 93 2.72 -5.29 -15.75
C GLU A 93 3.89 -5.86 -14.96
N THR A 94 4.18 -5.25 -13.81
CA THR A 94 5.12 -5.76 -12.83
C THR A 94 4.36 -6.25 -11.61
N ALA A 95 4.53 -7.55 -11.30
CA ALA A 95 3.94 -8.15 -10.12
C ALA A 95 4.70 -7.78 -8.84
N LEU A 96 3.97 -7.42 -7.81
CA LEU A 96 4.47 -7.02 -6.51
C LEU A 96 3.63 -7.65 -5.40
N VAL A 97 4.27 -7.83 -4.25
CA VAL A 97 3.63 -8.33 -3.04
C VAL A 97 3.65 -7.21 -2.01
N MET A 98 2.51 -6.98 -1.37
CA MET A 98 2.34 -6.01 -0.30
C MET A 98 1.92 -6.68 1.01
N ALA A 99 2.37 -6.13 2.13
CA ALA A 99 1.78 -6.35 3.44
C ALA A 99 0.55 -5.44 3.58
N TRP A 100 -0.60 -5.93 3.14
CA TRP A 100 -1.85 -5.16 3.11
C TRP A 100 -2.51 -5.12 4.48
N VAL A 101 -2.71 -3.91 5.01
CA VAL A 101 -3.32 -3.63 6.31
C VAL A 101 -4.78 -3.28 6.09
N ASP A 102 -5.65 -4.17 6.54
CA ASP A 102 -7.09 -3.94 6.57
C ASP A 102 -7.47 -2.86 7.59
N VAL A 103 -8.48 -2.06 7.29
CA VAL A 103 -9.05 -1.09 8.23
C VAL A 103 -10.56 -1.31 8.35
N PRO A 104 -11.14 -1.22 9.56
CA PRO A 104 -10.50 -0.75 10.79
C PRO A 104 -9.85 -1.89 11.62
N SER A 105 -9.80 -3.13 11.11
CA SER A 105 -9.34 -4.28 11.88
C SER A 105 -7.85 -4.24 12.24
N LEU A 106 -7.01 -3.62 11.39
CA LEU A 106 -5.55 -3.68 11.43
C LEU A 106 -5.00 -5.11 11.30
N ARG A 107 -5.76 -6.03 10.71
CA ARG A 107 -5.24 -7.32 10.27
C ARG A 107 -4.37 -7.12 9.03
N VAL A 108 -3.24 -7.82 8.99
CA VAL A 108 -2.26 -7.76 7.91
C VAL A 108 -2.33 -9.03 7.08
N LEU A 109 -2.46 -8.88 5.77
CA LEU A 109 -2.62 -9.96 4.81
C LEU A 109 -1.65 -9.77 3.65
N ARG A 110 -1.29 -10.88 3.00
CA ARG A 110 -0.61 -10.82 1.71
C ARG A 110 -1.54 -10.21 0.66
N SER A 111 -1.03 -9.28 -0.12
CA SER A 111 -1.71 -8.76 -1.32
C SER A 111 -0.77 -8.82 -2.52
N ASP A 112 -1.10 -9.67 -3.48
CA ASP A 112 -0.47 -9.69 -4.79
C ASP A 112 -1.12 -8.60 -5.68
N GLN A 113 -0.29 -7.74 -6.25
CA GLN A 113 -0.70 -6.54 -6.98
C GLN A 113 0.11 -6.42 -8.28
N LEU A 114 -0.47 -5.78 -9.29
CA LEU A 114 0.20 -5.50 -10.56
C LEU A 114 0.20 -4.00 -10.80
N TYR A 115 1.33 -3.48 -11.29
CA TYR A 115 1.47 -2.08 -11.69
C TYR A 115 2.04 -1.97 -13.10
N ALA A 116 1.48 -1.08 -13.90
CA ALA A 116 1.97 -0.76 -15.24
C ALA A 116 1.93 0.74 -15.51
N ALA A 117 2.92 1.25 -16.24
CA ALA A 117 2.85 2.60 -16.78
C ALA A 117 1.74 2.65 -17.86
N ARG A 118 0.85 3.64 -17.78
CA ARG A 118 -0.25 3.83 -18.74
C ARG A 118 -0.03 5.05 -19.61
N SER A 119 0.42 6.15 -19.02
CA SER A 119 0.85 7.35 -19.73
C SER A 119 2.00 7.98 -18.94
N PRO A 120 3.13 8.29 -19.60
CA PRO A 120 4.29 8.89 -18.93
C PRO A 120 3.94 10.29 -18.42
N LEU A 121 4.85 10.87 -17.63
CA LEU A 121 4.71 12.21 -17.12
C LEU A 121 4.64 13.23 -18.27
N ASP A 122 3.50 13.90 -18.39
CA ASP A 122 3.32 15.03 -19.28
C ASP A 122 3.95 16.29 -18.63
N PRO A 123 4.97 16.91 -19.25
CA PRO A 123 5.61 18.11 -18.71
C PRO A 123 4.68 19.33 -18.64
N GLY A 124 3.67 19.41 -19.50
CA GLY A 124 2.72 20.52 -19.56
C GLY A 124 1.69 20.46 -18.43
N THR A 125 1.21 19.27 -18.08
CA THR A 125 0.24 19.09 -16.98
C THR A 125 0.89 18.70 -15.66
N GLY A 126 2.10 18.16 -15.68
CA GLY A 126 2.80 17.61 -14.52
C GLY A 126 2.17 16.33 -13.98
N ARG A 127 1.46 15.58 -14.83
CA ARG A 127 0.70 14.39 -14.47
C ARG A 127 1.11 13.17 -15.29
N ALA A 128 0.98 12.00 -14.68
CA ALA A 128 1.11 10.72 -15.35
C ALA A 128 -0.08 9.82 -14.99
N VAL A 129 -0.22 8.72 -15.70
CA VAL A 129 -1.23 7.69 -15.40
C VAL A 129 -0.55 6.34 -15.20
N VAL A 130 -0.88 5.68 -14.10
CA VAL A 130 -0.41 4.34 -13.75
C VAL A 130 -1.61 3.43 -13.58
N THR A 131 -1.60 2.26 -14.20
CA THR A 131 -2.62 1.23 -13.98
C THR A 131 -2.21 0.39 -12.77
N TYR A 132 -3.12 0.27 -11.81
CA TYR A 132 -3.06 -0.64 -10.68
C TYR A 132 -4.08 -1.75 -10.88
N THR A 133 -3.69 -3.00 -10.64
CA THR A 133 -4.60 -4.16 -10.62
C THR A 133 -4.39 -4.96 -9.34
N SER A 134 -5.47 -5.29 -8.66
CA SER A 134 -5.47 -6.26 -7.56
C SER A 134 -5.47 -7.67 -8.16
N ALA A 135 -4.51 -8.53 -7.80
CA ALA A 135 -4.50 -9.89 -8.36
C ALA A 135 -5.53 -10.82 -7.70
N THR A 136 -5.99 -10.48 -6.49
CA THR A 136 -6.91 -11.30 -5.68
C THR A 136 -8.33 -10.76 -5.64
N ARG A 137 -8.56 -9.59 -6.25
CA ARG A 137 -9.87 -8.94 -6.32
C ARG A 137 -10.03 -8.51 -7.77
N ASP A 138 -11.17 -8.78 -8.38
CA ASP A 138 -11.46 -8.40 -9.77
C ASP A 138 -11.60 -6.87 -9.87
N PHE A 139 -10.47 -6.17 -9.79
CA PHE A 139 -10.40 -4.71 -9.66
C PHE A 139 -9.12 -4.17 -10.32
N THR A 140 -9.34 -3.21 -11.20
CA THR A 140 -8.29 -2.43 -11.88
C THR A 140 -8.67 -0.94 -11.83
N ALA A 141 -7.69 -0.08 -11.61
CA ALA A 141 -7.87 1.37 -11.63
C ALA A 141 -6.70 2.08 -12.30
N ASP A 142 -7.02 3.08 -13.12
CA ASP A 142 -6.04 4.03 -13.65
C ASP A 142 -5.88 5.20 -12.66
N LEU A 143 -4.71 5.27 -12.04
CA LEU A 143 -4.35 6.26 -11.05
C LEU A 143 -3.73 7.47 -11.74
N THR A 144 -4.33 8.65 -11.58
CA THR A 144 -3.67 9.89 -11.98
C THR A 144 -2.73 10.31 -10.87
N VAL A 145 -1.47 10.54 -11.20
CA VAL A 145 -0.41 10.89 -10.23
C VAL A 145 0.32 12.16 -10.64
N ASP A 146 0.92 12.85 -9.67
CA ASP A 146 1.80 13.97 -9.95
C ASP A 146 3.24 13.53 -10.29
N ARG A 147 4.10 14.51 -10.58
CA ARG A 147 5.55 14.31 -10.78
C ARG A 147 6.23 13.56 -9.63
N ASP A 148 5.61 13.56 -8.46
CA ASP A 148 6.12 12.92 -7.27
C ASP A 148 5.58 11.49 -7.05
N GLY A 149 4.79 10.98 -7.98
CA GLY A 149 4.14 9.68 -7.87
C GLY A 149 3.06 9.65 -6.78
N LEU A 150 2.64 10.82 -6.26
CA LEU A 150 1.52 10.92 -5.35
C LEU A 150 0.22 10.88 -6.14
N VAL A 151 -0.72 10.05 -5.69
CA VAL A 151 -2.03 9.92 -6.31
C VAL A 151 -2.82 11.21 -6.16
N LEU A 152 -3.26 11.76 -7.28
CA LEU A 152 -4.13 12.93 -7.39
C LEU A 152 -5.60 12.51 -7.49
N ASP A 153 -5.88 11.48 -8.28
CA ASP A 153 -7.22 10.91 -8.46
C ASP A 153 -7.10 9.39 -8.51
N TYR A 154 -7.82 8.73 -7.61
CA TYR A 154 -8.03 7.31 -7.55
C TYR A 154 -9.53 7.09 -7.79
N PRO A 155 -9.93 6.66 -8.99
CA PRO A 155 -11.34 6.51 -9.32
C PRO A 155 -12.11 5.73 -8.26
N GLN A 156 -13.24 6.28 -7.82
CA GLN A 156 -14.15 5.71 -6.82
C GLN A 156 -13.60 5.59 -5.39
N LEU A 157 -12.35 5.97 -5.13
CA LEU A 157 -11.71 5.84 -3.81
C LEU A 157 -11.28 7.18 -3.21
N ALA A 158 -10.55 8.01 -3.95
CA ALA A 158 -10.01 9.26 -3.42
C ALA A 158 -9.72 10.31 -4.49
N ARG A 159 -9.72 11.57 -4.06
CA ARG A 159 -9.17 12.71 -4.78
C ARG A 159 -8.36 13.57 -3.82
N ARG A 160 -7.20 14.05 -4.26
CA ARG A 160 -6.40 15.00 -3.48
C ARG A 160 -7.11 16.35 -3.41
N VAL A 161 -7.21 16.91 -2.21
CA VAL A 161 -7.81 18.22 -1.91
C VAL A 161 -6.76 19.33 -1.84
#